data_AF-A0A7S2KZP6-F1
#
_entry.id   AF-A0A7S2KZP6-F1
#
_cell.length_a   1.000
_cell.length_b   1.000
_cell.length_c   1.000
_cell.angle_alpha   90.00
_cell.angle_beta   90.00
_cell.angle_gamma   90.00
#
_symmetry.space_group_name_H-M   'P 1'
#
loop_
_entity.id
_entity.type
_entity.pdbx_description
1 polymer ?
#
loop_
_entity_poly.entity_id
_entity_poly.type
_entity_poly.pdbx_seq_one_letter_code
_entity_poly.pdbx_strand_id
1 'polypeptide(L)'
;GEIISSSFPTVTAASYRVLGVIGKGVFSSVLKCCDVTEPNKIVALKLIRSNETMAKAAQKELRILKILASSKEGNTHCVQLLPGSGFEHRNHITMYFEIMHMNLRETLHKFGKGV
;
A
#
# COMPACT_ATOMS: atom_id res chain seq x y z
N GLY A 1 5.65 -23.14 12.16
CA GLY A 1 5.17 -21.98 11.37
C GLY A 1 4.21 -21.16 12.18
N GLU A 2 4.68 -20.51 13.25
CA GLU A 2 3.76 -19.87 14.21
C GLU A 2 4.35 -18.63 14.91
N ILE A 3 5.43 -18.03 14.38
CA ILE A 3 6.14 -16.93 15.06
C ILE A 3 5.92 -15.55 14.42
N ILE A 4 5.24 -15.45 13.27
CA ILE A 4 5.09 -14.16 12.54
C ILE A 4 3.68 -13.54 12.70
N SER A 5 2.73 -14.24 13.31
CA SER A 5 1.35 -13.73 13.51
C SER A 5 1.24 -12.69 14.63
N SER A 6 2.17 -12.64 15.58
CA SER A 6 2.02 -11.86 16.82
C SER A 6 2.56 -10.42 16.74
N SER A 7 3.27 -10.04 15.68
CA SER A 7 3.96 -8.74 15.59
C SER A 7 3.35 -7.74 14.61
N PHE A 8 2.34 -8.14 13.82
CA PHE A 8 1.61 -7.23 12.93
C PHE A 8 0.10 -7.39 13.16
N PRO A 9 -0.55 -6.44 13.86
CA PRO A 9 -1.98 -6.53 14.13
C PRO A 9 -2.77 -6.54 12.83
N THR A 10 -3.89 -7.28 12.81
CA THR A 10 -4.93 -7.16 11.79
C THR A 10 -5.29 -5.68 11.60
N VAL A 11 -5.04 -5.15 10.40
CA VAL A 11 -5.30 -3.74 10.09
C VAL A 11 -6.75 -3.65 9.62
N THR A 12 -7.66 -3.22 10.49
CA THR A 12 -9.12 -3.08 10.20
C THR A 12 -9.36 -1.85 9.31
N ALA A 13 -10.10 -1.89 8.21
CA ALA A 13 -11.58 -2.03 8.11
C ALA A 13 -12.08 -3.10 7.12
N ALA A 14 -11.16 -3.67 6.34
CA ALA A 14 -11.36 -4.94 5.64
C ALA A 14 -10.37 -5.92 6.30
N SER A 15 -10.80 -7.13 6.62
CA SER A 15 -10.00 -8.11 7.36
C SER A 15 -8.77 -8.51 6.53
N TYR A 16 -7.72 -7.70 6.53
CA TYR A 16 -6.51 -7.96 5.76
C TYR A 16 -5.43 -8.57 6.67
N ARG A 17 -4.89 -9.71 6.23
CA ARG A 17 -3.77 -10.38 6.86
C ARG A 17 -2.46 -9.97 6.19
N VAL A 18 -1.49 -9.56 6.99
CA VAL A 18 -0.16 -9.17 6.50
C VAL A 18 0.63 -10.41 6.09
N LEU A 19 1.17 -10.40 4.87
CA LEU A 19 2.03 -11.44 4.30
C LEU A 19 3.52 -11.07 4.35
N GLY A 20 3.84 -9.77 4.36
CA GLY A 20 5.22 -9.29 4.46
C GLY A 20 5.37 -7.80 4.16
N VAL A 21 6.58 -7.29 4.30
CA VAL A 21 6.92 -5.90 3.96
C VAL A 21 7.52 -5.87 2.56
N ILE A 22 6.96 -5.07 1.66
CA ILE A 22 7.42 -4.92 0.27
C ILE A 22 8.04 -3.55 -0.01
N GLY A 23 7.85 -2.58 0.88
CA GLY A 23 8.49 -1.28 0.78
C GLY A 23 8.70 -0.65 2.15
N LYS A 24 9.86 -0.03 2.34
CA LYS A 24 10.18 0.77 3.54
C LYS A 24 10.72 2.11 3.08
N GLY A 25 10.06 3.19 3.47
CA GLY A 25 10.49 4.55 3.19
C GLY A 25 10.41 5.44 4.42
N VAL A 26 10.87 6.67 4.23
CA VAL A 26 10.81 7.76 5.23
C VAL A 26 9.35 8.07 5.58
N PHE A 27 8.49 8.16 4.56
CA PHE A 27 7.11 8.62 4.70
C PHE A 27 6.13 7.52 5.16
N SER A 28 6.43 6.25 4.86
CA SER A 28 5.50 5.14 5.08
C SER A 28 6.19 3.77 5.02
N SER A 29 5.48 2.72 5.44
CA SER A 29 5.83 1.34 5.10
C SER A 29 4.75 0.76 4.19
N VAL A 30 5.13 -0.07 3.23
CA VAL A 30 4.22 -0.76 2.33
C VAL A 30 4.25 -2.25 2.65
N LEU A 31 3.10 -2.79 3.00
CA LEU A 31 2.87 -4.17 3.38
C LEU A 31 2.16 -4.89 2.25
N LYS A 32 2.55 -6.12 1.96
CA LYS A 32 1.76 -7.05 1.16
C LYS A 32 0.74 -7.70 2.08
N CYS A 33 -0.53 -7.64 1.72
CA CYS A 33 -1.62 -8.22 2.49
C CYS A 33 -2.51 -9.10 1.61
N CYS A 34 -3.22 -10.05 2.21
CA CYS A 34 -4.34 -10.75 1.57
C CYS A 34 -5.63 -10.48 2.34
N ASP A 35 -6.76 -10.48 1.63
CA ASP A 35 -8.06 -10.53 2.30
C ASP A 35 -8.18 -11.84 3.10
N VAL A 36 -8.73 -11.79 4.31
CA VAL A 36 -8.94 -12.95 5.17
C VAL A 36 -10.07 -13.83 4.64
N THR A 37 -11.09 -13.26 3.99
CA THR A 37 -12.17 -14.03 3.37
C THR A 37 -11.81 -14.51 1.96
N GLU A 38 -10.95 -13.76 1.26
CA GLU A 38 -10.47 -14.08 -0.08
C GLU A 38 -8.92 -14.12 -0.12
N PRO A 39 -8.26 -15.22 0.30
CA PRO A 39 -6.79 -15.28 0.42
C PRO A 39 -6.00 -15.01 -0.87
N ASN A 40 -6.64 -15.20 -2.03
CA ASN A 40 -6.05 -14.94 -3.35
C ASN A 40 -6.07 -13.44 -3.72
N LYS A 41 -6.86 -12.63 -3.01
CA LYS A 41 -6.97 -11.19 -3.24
C LYS A 41 -5.84 -10.47 -2.51
N ILE A 42 -4.76 -10.25 -3.23
CA ILE A 42 -3.55 -9.60 -2.72
C ILE A 42 -3.63 -8.09 -2.95
N VAL A 43 -3.28 -7.33 -1.92
CA VAL A 43 -3.24 -5.87 -1.95
C VAL A 43 -1.91 -5.35 -1.38
N ALA A 44 -1.55 -4.14 -1.77
CA ALA A 44 -0.50 -3.37 -1.13
C ALA A 44 -1.12 -2.36 -0.14
N LEU A 45 -0.82 -2.52 1.15
CA LEU A 45 -1.21 -1.60 2.22
C LEU A 45 -0.08 -0.62 2.50
N LYS A 46 -0.29 0.66 2.19
CA LYS A 46 0.59 1.75 2.58
C LYS A 46 0.17 2.28 3.95
N LEU A 47 1.01 2.07 4.94
CA LEU A 47 0.87 2.55 6.32
C LEU A 47 1.69 3.83 6.50
N ILE A 48 1.01 4.97 6.58
CA ILE A 48 1.62 6.29 6.75
C ILE A 48 2.16 6.42 8.18
N ARG A 49 3.34 7.02 8.38
CA ARG A 49 3.88 7.24 9.74
C ARG A 49 2.95 8.15 10.56
N SER A 50 2.80 7.84 11.84
CA SER A 50 1.95 8.59 12.77
C SER A 50 2.61 9.92 13.19
N ASN A 51 2.64 10.88 12.29
CA ASN A 51 2.94 12.28 12.61
C ASN A 51 2.14 13.22 11.70
N GLU A 52 1.94 14.46 12.18
CA GLU A 52 1.05 15.43 11.55
C GLU A 52 1.46 15.82 10.12
N THR A 53 2.77 16.00 9.88
CA THR A 53 3.29 16.35 8.55
C THR A 53 2.98 15.24 7.54
N MET A 54 3.20 13.98 7.92
CA MET A 54 2.92 12.82 7.07
C MET A 54 1.42 12.63 6.86
N ALA A 55 0.60 12.89 7.89
CA ALA A 55 -0.85 12.84 7.78
C ALA A 55 -1.39 13.88 6.77
N LYS A 56 -0.92 15.13 6.85
CA LYS A 56 -1.28 16.19 5.89
C LYS A 56 -0.85 15.84 4.46
N ALA A 57 0.36 15.31 4.30
CA ALA A 57 0.85 14.84 3.00
C ALA A 57 0.00 13.70 2.43
N ALA A 58 -0.38 12.74 3.28
CA ALA A 58 -1.25 11.62 2.92
C ALA A 58 -2.66 12.07 2.50
N GLN A 59 -3.24 13.09 3.15
CA GLN A 59 -4.53 13.66 2.72
C GLN A 59 -4.44 14.30 1.33
N LYS A 60 -3.33 14.98 1.03
CA LYS A 60 -3.08 15.51 -0.33
C LYS A 60 -2.93 14.39 -1.35
N GLU A 61 -2.20 13.33 -1.01
CA GLU A 61 -2.02 12.15 -1.86
C GLU A 61 -3.36 11.46 -2.17
N LEU A 62 -4.21 11.23 -1.15
CA LEU A 62 -5.56 10.67 -1.33
C LEU A 62 -6.42 11.51 -2.26
N ARG A 63 -6.39 12.84 -2.12
CA ARG A 63 -7.13 13.75 -3.00
C ARG A 63 -6.68 13.61 -4.45
N ILE A 64 -5.37 13.60 -4.69
CA ILE A 64 -4.81 13.45 -6.05
C ILE A 64 -5.23 12.10 -6.65
N LEU A 65 -5.07 11.01 -5.91
CA LEU A 65 -5.43 9.66 -6.38
C LEU A 65 -6.92 9.53 -6.69
N LYS A 66 -7.79 10.15 -5.89
CA LYS A 66 -9.24 10.19 -6.17
C LYS A 66 -9.56 10.95 -7.46
N ILE A 67 -8.87 12.06 -7.72
CA ILE A 67 -9.03 12.82 -8.97
C ILE A 67 -8.57 11.96 -10.16
N LEU A 68 -7.41 11.31 -10.05
CA LEU A 68 -6.89 10.42 -11.10
C LEU A 68 -7.85 9.26 -11.39
N ALA A 69 -8.43 8.65 -10.34
CA ALA A 69 -9.40 7.57 -10.49
C ALA A 69 -10.72 8.03 -11.14
N SER A 70 -11.07 9.33 -11.03
CA SER A 70 -12.27 9.91 -11.66
C SER A 70 -12.07 10.36 -13.11
N SER A 71 -10.86 10.29 -13.64
CA SER A 71 -10.57 10.68 -15.02
C SER A 71 -11.27 9.74 -16.00
N LYS A 72 -12.02 10.32 -16.95
CA LYS A 72 -12.77 9.59 -17.99
C LYS A 72 -11.89 8.95 -19.06
N GLU A 73 -10.61 9.31 -19.12
CA GLU A 73 -9.70 8.85 -20.18
C GLU A 73 -9.36 7.35 -20.07
N GLY A 74 -9.70 6.70 -18.95
CA GLY A 74 -9.43 5.28 -18.77
C GLY A 74 -7.93 4.99 -18.61
N ASN A 75 -7.62 4.04 -17.71
CA ASN A 75 -6.32 3.41 -17.54
C ASN A 75 -5.09 4.34 -17.66
N THR A 76 -4.97 5.35 -16.78
CA THR A 76 -3.90 6.37 -16.78
C THR A 76 -2.50 5.85 -16.42
N HIS A 77 -2.25 4.54 -16.48
CA HIS A 77 -1.03 3.86 -15.98
C HIS A 77 -0.64 4.28 -14.55
N CYS A 78 -1.59 4.83 -13.79
CA CYS A 78 -1.44 5.25 -12.41
C CYS A 78 -1.93 4.14 -11.49
N VAL A 79 -1.26 3.98 -10.35
CA VAL A 79 -1.69 3.04 -9.32
C VAL A 79 -3.09 3.36 -8.81
N GLN A 80 -3.93 2.34 -8.70
CA GLN A 80 -5.32 2.51 -8.28
C GLN A 80 -5.47 2.44 -6.77
N LEU A 81 -6.17 3.44 -6.22
CA LEU A 81 -6.59 3.46 -4.82
C LEU A 81 -7.83 2.56 -4.65
N LEU A 82 -7.73 1.54 -3.81
CA LEU A 82 -8.82 0.61 -3.54
C LEU A 82 -9.80 1.13 -2.49
N PRO A 83 -11.06 0.65 -2.48
CA PRO A 83 -12.02 0.93 -1.41
C PRO A 83 -11.48 0.59 -0.02
N GLY A 84 -11.94 1.32 1.00
CA GLY A 84 -11.44 1.18 2.38
C GLY A 84 -10.18 2.01 2.68
N SER A 85 -9.64 2.73 1.70
CA SER A 85 -8.51 3.65 1.88
C SER A 85 -8.90 4.96 2.57
N GLY A 86 -7.94 5.56 3.27
CA GLY A 86 -8.09 6.84 3.98
C GLY A 86 -8.58 6.69 5.42
N PHE A 87 -8.67 5.46 5.93
CA PHE A 87 -8.98 5.18 7.33
C PHE A 87 -7.77 5.40 8.24
N GLU A 88 -8.02 5.93 9.43
CA GLU A 88 -7.02 6.11 10.47
C GLU A 88 -7.07 4.91 11.43
N HIS A 89 -6.00 4.11 11.44
CA HIS A 89 -5.82 3.00 12.36
C HIS A 89 -4.66 3.31 13.31
N ARG A 90 -4.96 3.44 14.62
CA ARG A 90 -3.94 3.75 15.66
C ARG A 90 -3.06 4.96 15.29
N ASN A 91 -3.68 6.05 14.83
CA ASN A 91 -3.02 7.28 14.36
C ASN A 91 -2.22 7.16 13.06
N HIS A 92 -2.34 6.03 12.36
CA HIS A 92 -1.75 5.84 11.04
C HIS A 92 -2.84 5.91 9.97
N ILE A 93 -2.66 6.77 8.98
CA ILE A 93 -3.49 6.73 7.77
C ILE A 93 -3.10 5.49 6.96
N THR A 94 -4.10 4.75 6.52
CA THR A 94 -3.93 3.54 5.69
C THR A 94 -4.45 3.78 4.28
N MET A 95 -3.73 3.29 3.28
CA MET A 95 -4.16 3.32 1.89
C MET A 95 -3.95 1.94 1.26
N TYR A 96 -4.95 1.43 0.56
CA TYR A 96 -4.92 0.15 -0.11
C TYR A 96 -4.75 0.37 -1.61
N PHE A 97 -3.85 -0.40 -2.21
CA PHE A 97 -3.54 -0.36 -3.64
C PHE A 97 -3.58 -1.76 -4.22
N GLU A 98 -3.78 -1.83 -5.53
CA GLU A 98 -3.43 -3.03 -6.30
C GLU A 98 -1.97 -3.41 -6.08
N ILE A 99 -1.69 -4.72 -6.08
CA ILE A 99 -0.33 -5.20 -5.89
C ILE A 99 0.47 -5.01 -7.18
N MET A 100 1.62 -4.34 -7.08
CA MET A 100 2.58 -4.19 -8.18
C MET A 100 3.80 -5.08 -7.94
N HIS A 101 4.42 -5.55 -9.03
CA HIS A 101 5.50 -6.54 -8.96
C HIS A 101 6.85 -5.95 -8.54
N MET A 102 7.46 -5.13 -9.40
CA MET A 102 8.83 -4.63 -9.21
C MET A 102 8.91 -3.19 -9.72
N ASN A 103 9.65 -2.34 -9.02
CA ASN A 103 9.95 -1.00 -9.53
C ASN A 103 11.13 -1.04 -10.51
N LEU A 104 11.23 -0.05 -11.40
CA LEU A 104 12.26 -0.01 -12.44
C LEU A 104 13.69 -0.01 -11.89
N ARG A 105 13.92 0.53 -10.68
CA ARG A 105 15.24 0.53 -10.03
C ARG A 105 15.69 -0.89 -9.69
N GLU A 106 14.79 -1.69 -9.12
CA GLU A 106 15.05 -3.11 -8.83
C GLU A 106 15.25 -3.92 -10.10
N THR A 107 14.43 -3.66 -11.13
CA THR A 107 14.58 -4.29 -12.45
C THR A 107 15.95 -4.01 -13.05
N LEU A 108 16.39 -2.75 -13.04
CA LEU A 108 17.70 -2.35 -13.56
C LEU A 108 18.83 -3.01 -12.77
N HIS A 109 18.73 -3.08 -11.45
CA HIS A 109 19.74 -3.75 -10.64
C HIS A 109 19.82 -5.27 -10.92
N LYS A 110 18.68 -5.90 -11.21
CA LYS A 110 18.59 -7.35 -11.46
C LYS A 110 19.05 -7.74 -12.85
N PHE A 111 18.74 -6.94 -13.87
CA PHE A 111 18.95 -7.30 -15.29
C PHE A 111 19.92 -6.38 -16.04
N GLY A 112 20.29 -5.23 -15.49
CA GLY A 112 21.18 -4.25 -16.11
C GLY A 112 22.66 -4.45 -15.84
N LYS A 113 23.06 -5.50 -15.09
CA LYS A 113 24.48 -5.87 -14.95
C LYS A 113 24.94 -6.56 -16.23
N GLY A 114 25.39 -5.77 -17.21
CA GLY A 114 25.94 -6.29 -18.48
C GLY A 114 25.58 -5.50 -19.74
N VAL A 115 24.93 -4.34 -19.60
CA VAL A 115 24.86 -3.30 -20.65
C VAL A 115 25.82 -2.18 -20.33
#